data_AF-A0A1M3PU80-F1
#
_entry.id   AF-A0A1M3PU80-F1
#
_cell.length_a   1.000
_cell.length_b   1.000
_cell.length_c   1.000
_cell.angle_alpha   90.00
_cell.angle_beta   90.00
_cell.angle_gamma   90.00
#
_symmetry.space_group_name_H-M   'P 1'
#
loop_
_entity.id
_entity.type
_entity.pdbx_description
1 polymer ?
#
loop_
_entity_poly.entity_id
_entity_poly.type
_entity_poly.pdbx_seq_one_letter_code
_entity_poly.pdbx_strand_id
1 'polypeptide(L)'
;MTHHPNAAQWRTAPPPPPAGTLAIAAHYALTYHPGTLNYCPGCAGTHWLIGRTMAQCARCETALPLAQVAETPMRPLFVSHASRTIRRGG
;
A
#
# COMPACT_ATOMS: atom_id res chain seq x y z
N MET A 1 30.50 6.17 16.20
CA MET A 1 29.85 6.58 14.95
C MET A 1 28.78 5.54 14.62
N THR A 2 27.55 5.78 15.06
CA THR A 2 26.42 4.88 14.81
C THR A 2 25.32 5.76 14.26
N HIS A 3 25.18 5.79 12.93
CA HIS A 3 24.08 6.48 12.28
C HIS A 3 22.80 5.68 12.56
N HIS A 4 21.95 6.18 13.45
CA HIS A 4 20.55 5.77 13.52
C HIS A 4 19.84 6.28 12.25
N PRO A 5 19.16 5.43 11.47
CA PRO A 5 18.34 5.92 10.37
C PRO A 5 17.17 6.75 10.92
N ASN A 6 17.01 7.93 10.32
CA ASN A 6 16.07 8.97 10.70
C ASN A 6 14.61 8.50 10.50
N ALA A 7 13.83 8.50 11.59
CA ALA A 7 12.41 8.19 11.61
C ALA A 7 11.51 9.22 10.87
N ALA A 8 12.06 10.18 10.12
CA ALA A 8 11.32 11.23 9.42
C ALA A 8 10.88 10.87 7.99
N GLN A 9 11.40 9.78 7.40
CA GLN A 9 11.17 9.48 5.98
C GLN A 9 9.75 9.00 5.61
N TRP A 10 8.83 8.88 6.59
CA TRP A 10 7.43 8.50 6.34
C TRP A 10 6.43 9.68 6.43
N ARG A 11 6.88 10.92 6.72
CA ARG A 11 5.97 12.05 7.00
C ARG A 11 5.67 12.97 5.81
N THR A 12 6.42 12.91 4.72
CA THR A 12 6.13 13.75 3.55
C THR A 12 5.03 13.12 2.70
N ALA A 13 3.78 13.39 3.05
CA ALA A 13 2.68 13.20 2.12
C ALA A 13 2.94 14.02 0.85
N PRO A 14 2.66 13.50 -0.37
CA PRO A 14 2.77 14.28 -1.59
C PRO A 14 1.83 15.50 -1.54
N PRO A 15 2.15 16.62 -2.23
CA PRO A 15 1.28 17.79 -2.27
C PRO A 15 -0.12 17.41 -2.79
N PRO A 16 -1.21 17.99 -2.24
CA PRO A 16 -2.55 17.71 -2.72
C PRO A 16 -2.67 18.12 -4.21
N PRO A 17 -3.40 17.36 -5.04
CA PRO A 17 -3.65 17.76 -6.43
C PRO A 17 -4.44 19.07 -6.48
N PRO A 18 -4.30 19.88 -7.55
CA PRO A 18 -5.09 21.10 -7.73
C PRO A 18 -6.59 20.76 -7.77
N ALA A 19 -7.41 21.65 -7.22
CA ALA A 19 -8.84 21.48 -6.87
C ALA A 19 -9.82 21.12 -8.01
N GLY A 20 -9.33 20.75 -9.20
CA GLY A 20 -10.14 20.37 -10.37
C GLY A 20 -9.94 18.93 -10.84
N THR A 21 -8.99 18.18 -10.29
CA THR A 21 -8.77 16.76 -10.66
C THR A 21 -9.46 15.87 -9.64
N LEU A 22 -10.44 15.06 -10.08
CA LEU A 22 -10.94 13.95 -9.27
C LEU A 22 -9.75 13.04 -8.96
N ALA A 23 -9.27 13.09 -7.72
CA ALA A 23 -8.28 12.16 -7.23
C ALA A 23 -8.90 10.76 -7.31
N ILE A 24 -8.49 9.98 -8.31
CA ILE A 24 -8.53 8.53 -8.18
C ILE A 24 -7.83 8.27 -6.86
N ALA A 25 -8.53 7.76 -5.85
CA ALA A 25 -7.92 7.55 -4.54
C ALA A 25 -6.67 6.72 -4.78
N ALA A 26 -5.49 7.34 -4.61
CA ALA A 26 -4.24 6.63 -4.70
C ALA A 26 -4.26 5.68 -3.50
N HIS A 27 -4.65 4.44 -3.76
CA HIS A 27 -4.61 3.37 -2.79
C HIS A 27 -3.13 3.19 -2.46
N TYR A 28 -2.70 3.81 -1.34
CA TYR A 28 -1.36 3.60 -0.83
C TYR A 28 -1.24 2.10 -0.54
N ALA A 29 -0.42 1.41 -1.33
CA ALA A 29 -0.20 0.00 -1.11
C ALA A 29 0.63 -0.14 0.15
N LEU A 30 0.06 -0.72 1.21
CA LEU A 30 0.82 -1.10 2.39
C LEU A 30 1.71 -2.28 2.03
N THR A 31 3.02 -2.08 2.08
CA THR A 31 4.04 -3.06 1.67
C THR A 31 4.90 -3.48 2.84
N TYR A 32 5.33 -4.74 2.85
CA TYR A 32 6.34 -5.25 3.77
C TYR A 32 7.74 -4.96 3.22
N HIS A 33 8.58 -4.32 4.01
CA HIS A 33 9.97 -3.99 3.65
C HIS A 33 10.96 -4.91 4.39
N PRO A 34 11.66 -5.82 3.71
CA PRO A 34 12.69 -6.64 4.35
C PRO A 34 13.79 -5.80 5.01
N GLY A 35 14.26 -6.22 6.18
CA GLY A 35 15.34 -5.54 6.90
C GLY A 35 14.93 -4.30 7.70
N THR A 36 13.65 -3.92 7.70
CA THR A 36 13.10 -2.85 8.54
C THR A 36 12.11 -3.40 9.56
N LEU A 37 11.79 -2.59 10.57
CA LEU A 37 10.74 -2.91 11.53
C LEU A 37 9.37 -2.65 10.89
N ASN A 38 8.60 -3.72 10.65
CA ASN A 38 7.28 -3.64 10.03
C ASN A 38 6.19 -3.90 11.09
N TYR A 39 5.28 -2.94 11.25
CA TYR A 39 4.11 -3.07 12.11
C TYR A 39 2.89 -3.52 11.31
N CYS A 40 2.14 -4.48 11.85
CA CYS A 40 0.91 -4.95 11.24
C CYS A 40 -0.18 -3.88 11.32
N PRO A 41 -0.81 -3.48 10.20
CA PRO A 41 -1.89 -2.49 10.23
C PRO A 41 -3.17 -3.00 10.89
N GLY A 42 -3.34 -4.33 11.03
CA GLY A 42 -4.51 -4.93 11.66
C GLY A 42 -4.41 -5.02 13.18
N CYS A 43 -3.22 -5.28 13.74
CA CYS A 43 -3.07 -5.54 15.19
C CYS A 43 -1.84 -4.88 15.84
N ALA A 44 -1.10 -4.03 15.11
CA ALA A 44 0.15 -3.40 15.53
C ALA A 44 1.30 -4.36 15.94
N GLY A 45 1.17 -5.66 15.67
CA GLY A 45 2.22 -6.65 15.94
C GLY A 45 3.35 -6.59 14.93
N THR A 46 4.51 -7.19 15.26
CA THR A 46 5.72 -7.17 14.42
C THR A 46 6.17 -8.55 13.97
N HIS A 47 5.40 -9.60 14.30
CA HIS A 47 5.67 -10.97 13.89
C HIS A 47 5.02 -11.30 12.55
N TRP A 48 5.85 -11.78 11.62
CA TRP A 48 5.45 -12.06 10.25
C TRP A 48 5.95 -13.44 9.80
N LEU A 49 5.11 -14.16 9.05
CA LEU A 49 5.45 -15.32 8.25
C LEU A 49 5.74 -14.82 6.83
N ILE A 50 7.00 -14.91 6.40
CA ILE A 50 7.45 -14.34 5.13
C ILE A 50 7.38 -15.40 4.03
N GLY A 51 6.47 -15.19 3.08
CA GLY A 51 6.36 -15.99 1.86
C GLY A 51 7.16 -15.40 0.71
N ARG A 52 6.95 -15.95 -0.49
CA ARG A 52 7.65 -15.48 -1.72
C ARG A 52 7.17 -14.12 -2.21
N THR A 53 5.89 -13.82 -2.01
CA THR A 53 5.25 -12.60 -2.56
C THR A 53 4.56 -11.74 -1.52
N MET A 54 4.28 -12.32 -0.35
CA MET A 54 3.53 -11.69 0.72
C MET A 54 4.19 -11.99 2.07
N ALA A 55 4.00 -11.10 3.04
CA ALA A 55 4.23 -11.32 4.45
C ALA A 55 2.88 -11.40 5.17
N GLN A 56 2.63 -12.48 5.92
CA GLN A 56 1.40 -12.67 6.68
C GLN A 56 1.65 -12.45 8.18
N CYS A 57 0.82 -11.64 8.84
CA CYS A 57 0.93 -11.42 10.27
C CYS A 57 0.61 -12.71 11.02
N ALA A 58 1.50 -13.14 11.92
CA ALA A 58 1.33 -14.36 12.71
C ALA A 58 0.23 -14.27 13.77
N ARG A 59 -0.37 -13.09 13.97
CA ARG A 59 -1.41 -12.84 14.99
C ARG A 59 -2.82 -12.74 14.43
N CYS A 60 -3.01 -11.88 13.42
CA CYS A 60 -4.32 -11.56 12.87
C CYS A 60 -4.44 -11.88 11.38
N GLU A 61 -3.48 -12.62 10.82
CA GLU A 61 -3.49 -13.14 9.44
C GLU A 61 -3.49 -12.07 8.33
N THR A 62 -3.40 -10.78 8.69
CA THR A 62 -3.26 -9.67 7.74
C THR A 62 -2.05 -9.90 6.85
N ALA A 63 -2.26 -9.88 5.52
CA ALA A 63 -1.20 -10.12 4.54
C ALA A 63 -0.85 -8.85 3.77
N LEU A 64 0.45 -8.52 3.71
CA LEU A 64 0.98 -7.41 2.92
C LEU A 64 1.86 -7.94 1.78
N PRO A 65 1.82 -7.36 0.57
CA PRO A 65 2.79 -7.65 -0.47
C PRO A 65 4.20 -7.25 -0.06
N LEU A 66 5.20 -8.04 -0.46
CA LEU A 66 6.60 -7.63 -0.33
C LEU A 66 6.86 -6.41 -1.22
N ALA A 67 7.63 -5.43 -0.73
CA ALA A 67 7.94 -4.20 -1.46
C ALA A 67 8.45 -4.49 -2.88
N GLN A 68 9.37 -5.45 -3.02
CA GLN A 68 9.93 -5.89 -4.31
C GLN A 68 8.85 -6.37 -5.32
N VAL A 69 7.78 -6.99 -4.81
CA VAL A 69 6.67 -7.49 -5.63
C VAL A 69 5.68 -6.38 -5.95
N ALA A 70 5.43 -5.48 -5.01
CA ALA A 70 4.57 -4.31 -5.23
C ALA A 70 5.21 -3.26 -6.16
N GLU A 71 6.54 -3.14 -6.13
CA GLU A 71 7.33 -2.27 -7.01
C GLU A 71 7.38 -2.79 -8.44
N THR A 72 7.18 -4.10 -8.65
CA THR A 72 7.03 -4.64 -10.00
C THR A 72 5.75 -4.04 -10.58
N PRO A 73 5.84 -3.19 -11.63
CA PRO A 73 4.66 -2.56 -12.18
C PRO A 73 3.78 -3.68 -12.74
N MET A 74 2.71 -4.00 -12.01
CA MET A 74 1.64 -4.84 -12.51
C MET A 74 1.07 -4.07 -13.70
N ARG A 75 1.56 -4.34 -14.92
CA ARG A 75 0.99 -3.76 -16.13
C ARG A 75 -0.45 -4.27 -16.17
N PRO A 76 -1.46 -3.41 -15.95
CA PRO A 76 -2.82 -3.88 -16.02
C PRO A 76 -3.07 -4.28 -17.47
N LEU A 77 -3.36 -5.56 -17.69
CA LEU A 77 -3.71 -6.05 -19.03
C LEU A 77 -5.03 -5.43 -19.51
N PHE A 78 -5.85 -4.91 -18.58
CA PHE A 78 -7.02 -4.10 -18.88
C PHE A 78 -7.25 -3.04 -17.80
N VAL A 79 -7.69 -1.86 -18.21
CA VAL A 79 -8.18 -0.79 -17.32
C VAL A 79 -9.70 -0.74 -17.46
N SER A 80 -10.42 -1.14 -16.41
CA SER A 80 -11.87 -1.00 -16.37
C SER A 80 -12.26 0.40 -15.88
N HIS A 81 -12.79 1.23 -16.77
CA HIS A 81 -13.48 2.45 -16.39
C HIS A 81 -14.94 2.11 -16.07
N ALA A 82 -15.38 2.32 -14.83
CA ALA A 82 -16.79 2.19 -14.50
C ALA A 82 -17.57 3.36 -15.12
N SER A 83 -18.30 3.10 -16.20
CA SER A 83 -19.24 4.05 -16.78
C SER A 83 -20.45 4.19 -15.85
N ARG A 84 -20.64 5.36 -15.25
CA ARG A 84 -21.83 5.65 -14.44
C ARG A 84 -23.02 5.98 -15.36
N THR A 85 -23.50 4.99 -16.11
CA THR A 85 -24.74 5.11 -16.88
C THR A 85 -25.76 4.11 -16.37
N ILE A 86 -26.40 4.45 -15.25
CA ILE A 86 -27.76 4.03 -14.95
C ILE A 86 -28.39 5.05 -14.00
N ARG A 87 -29.25 5.89 -14.58
CA ARG A 87 -30.59 6.25 -14.07
C ARG A 87 -31.41 6.76 -15.26
N ARG A 88 -32.06 5.83 -15.97
CA ARG A 88 -33.21 6.13 -16.82
C ARG A 88 -34.43 5.52 -16.14
N GLY A 89 -35.47 6.32 -15.93
CA GLY A 89 -36.83 5.83 -15.78
C GLY A 89 -37.48 6.15 -14.44
N GLY A 90 -38.44 7.07 -14.50
CA GLY A 90 -39.33 7.50 -13.43
C GLY A 90 -39.80 8.90 -13.72
#